data_AF-A0A420WGZ8-F1
#
_entry.id   AF-A0A420WGZ8-F1
#
_cell.length_a   1.000
_cell.length_b   1.000
_cell.length_c   1.000
_cell.angle_alpha   90.00
_cell.angle_beta   90.00
_cell.angle_gamma   90.00
#
_symmetry.space_group_name_H-M   'P 1'
#
loop_
_entity.id
_entity.type
_entity.pdbx_description
1 polymer ?
#
loop_
_entity_poly.entity_id
_entity_poly.type
_entity_poly.pdbx_seq_one_letter_code
_entity_poly.pdbx_strand_id
1 'polypeptide(L)'
;MRLTVTGLEETEADLAAAITETRDRLATSLLQELRAATPVETGRARDGWHLTEADLRNEVPYVGRLNAGSSRQAPAGFVEAAIDRALED
;
A
#
# COMPACT_ATOMS: atom_id res chain seq x y z
N MET A 1 14.75 -17.03 -44.14
CA MET A 1 14.15 -15.70 -43.91
C MET A 1 13.76 -15.63 -42.44
N ARG A 2 14.33 -14.69 -41.67
CA ARG A 2 14.02 -14.47 -40.26
C ARG A 2 13.27 -13.15 -40.18
N LEU A 3 12.02 -13.18 -39.73
CA LEU A 3 11.19 -11.99 -39.51
C LEU A 3 11.42 -11.53 -38.07
N THR A 4 11.71 -10.25 -37.87
CA THR A 4 11.81 -9.61 -36.56
C THR A 4 10.56 -8.75 -36.38
N VAL A 5 9.87 -8.87 -35.24
CA VAL A 5 8.67 -8.10 -34.92
C VAL A 5 9.07 -6.92 -34.04
N THR A 6 9.24 -5.74 -34.62
CA THR A 6 9.79 -4.55 -33.94
C THR A 6 8.85 -3.95 -32.89
N GLY A 7 7.53 -4.12 -33.02
CA GLY A 7 6.56 -3.47 -32.12
C GLY A 7 6.34 -4.16 -30.76
N LEU A 8 6.87 -5.37 -30.56
CA LEU A 8 6.69 -6.10 -29.30
C LEU A 8 7.57 -5.51 -28.18
N GLU A 9 8.79 -5.08 -28.51
CA GLU A 9 9.73 -4.53 -27.53
C GLU A 9 9.22 -3.21 -26.92
N GLU A 10 8.65 -2.34 -27.75
CA GLU A 10 8.00 -1.09 -27.29
C GLU A 10 6.77 -1.40 -26.41
N THR A 11 5.95 -2.37 -26.82
CA THR A 11 4.76 -2.78 -26.04
C THR A 11 5.13 -3.37 -24.67
N GLU A 12 6.22 -4.15 -24.59
CA GLU A 12 6.73 -4.70 -23.33
C GLU A 12 7.24 -3.60 -22.40
N ALA A 13 7.97 -2.61 -22.94
CA ALA A 13 8.46 -1.47 -22.18
C ALA A 13 7.31 -0.61 -21.63
N ASP A 14 6.31 -0.33 -22.46
CA ASP A 14 5.12 0.44 -22.07
C ASP A 14 4.30 -0.29 -21.00
N LEU A 15 4.16 -1.61 -21.11
CA LEU A 15 3.47 -2.41 -20.10
C LEU A 15 4.23 -2.41 -18.77
N ALA A 16 5.56 -2.56 -18.80
CA ALA A 16 6.39 -2.52 -17.60
C ALA A 16 6.32 -1.14 -16.91
N ALA A 17 6.29 -0.05 -17.69
CA ALA A 17 6.11 1.30 -17.17
C ALA A 17 4.73 1.48 -16.54
N ALA A 18 3.66 1.03 -17.21
CA ALA A 18 2.30 1.12 -16.69
C ALA A 18 2.10 0.32 -15.39
N ILE A 19 2.70 -0.86 -15.28
CA ILE A 19 2.67 -1.67 -14.04
C ILE A 19 3.39 -0.95 -12.91
N THR A 20 4.57 -0.38 -13.19
CA THR A 20 5.36 0.36 -12.18
C THR A 20 4.59 1.58 -11.68
N GLU A 21 4.02 2.38 -12.59
CA GLU A 21 3.20 3.54 -12.23
C GLU A 21 1.97 3.14 -11.40
N THR A 22 1.27 2.07 -11.81
CA THR A 22 0.09 1.57 -11.09
C THR A 22 0.47 1.11 -9.69
N ARG A 23 1.60 0.39 -9.55
CA ARG A 23 2.13 -0.07 -8.28
C ARG A 23 2.44 1.11 -7.36
N ASP A 24 3.13 2.12 -7.85
CA ASP A 24 3.58 3.26 -7.04
C ASP A 24 2.39 4.13 -6.60
N ARG A 25 1.39 4.29 -7.46
CA ARG A 25 0.11 4.94 -7.11
C ARG A 25 -0.63 4.18 -6.01
N LEU A 26 -0.80 2.86 -6.16
CA LEU A 26 -1.46 2.02 -5.17
C LEU A 26 -0.72 2.01 -3.82
N ALA A 27 0.61 1.91 -3.86
CA ALA A 27 1.43 1.94 -2.65
C ALA A 27 1.29 3.28 -1.90
N THR A 28 1.22 4.39 -2.63
CA THR A 28 1.03 5.72 -2.06
C THR A 28 -0.37 5.89 -1.45
N SER A 29 -1.43 5.50 -2.18
CA SER A 29 -2.81 5.55 -1.66
C SER A 29 -2.95 4.67 -0.41
N LEU A 30 -2.47 3.43 -0.45
CA LEU A 30 -2.52 2.53 0.70
C LEU A 30 -1.78 3.08 1.93
N LEU A 31 -0.60 3.68 1.75
CA LEU A 31 0.13 4.33 2.85
C LEU A 31 -0.70 5.47 3.47
N GLN A 32 -1.39 6.26 2.65
CA GLN A 32 -2.25 7.35 3.12
C GLN A 32 -3.44 6.81 3.91
N GLU A 33 -4.14 5.80 3.37
CA GLU A 33 -5.29 5.17 4.01
C GLU A 33 -4.92 4.50 5.35
N LEU A 34 -3.79 3.79 5.40
CA LEU A 34 -3.29 3.20 6.65
C LEU A 34 -2.99 4.28 7.69
N ARG A 35 -2.35 5.39 7.30
CA ARG A 35 -2.06 6.50 8.22
C ARG A 35 -3.34 7.19 8.70
N ALA A 36 -4.35 7.33 7.84
CA ALA A 36 -5.63 7.92 8.22
C ALA A 36 -6.43 7.03 9.19
N ALA A 37 -6.42 5.71 8.95
CA ALA A 37 -7.18 4.74 9.75
C ALA A 37 -6.50 4.38 11.10
N THR A 38 -5.20 4.61 11.25
CA THR A 38 -4.45 4.19 12.44
C THR A 38 -4.70 5.10 13.65
N PRO A 39 -4.92 4.56 14.87
CA PRO A 39 -5.02 5.33 16.10
C PRO A 39 -3.84 6.29 16.33
N VAL A 40 -4.16 7.51 16.80
CA VAL A 40 -3.21 8.61 16.99
C VAL A 40 -2.84 8.86 18.46
N GLU A 41 -3.26 8.02 19.43
CA GLU A 41 -3.04 8.24 20.88
C GLU A 41 -1.71 8.92 21.23
N THR A 42 -0.59 8.36 20.75
CA THR A 42 0.74 9.00 20.82
C THR A 42 1.33 9.34 19.46
N GLY A 43 0.62 9.06 18.36
CA GLY A 43 1.10 9.14 16.98
C GLY A 43 2.01 7.99 16.55
N ARG A 44 2.64 7.26 17.49
CA ARG A 44 3.65 6.24 17.19
C ARG A 44 3.20 5.14 16.23
N ALA A 45 1.98 4.62 16.39
CA ALA A 45 1.45 3.58 15.49
C ALA A 45 1.22 4.13 14.07
N ARG A 46 0.64 5.32 13.96
CA ARG A 46 0.41 5.98 12.67
C ARG A 46 1.72 6.28 11.95
N ASP A 47 2.69 6.81 12.68
CA ASP A 47 3.95 7.25 12.10
C ASP A 47 4.88 6.08 11.75
N GLY A 48 4.66 4.91 12.38
CA GLY A 48 5.42 3.68 12.15
C GLY A 48 5.13 2.95 10.84
N TRP A 49 4.23 3.45 9.98
CA TRP A 49 4.03 2.91 8.63
C TRP A 49 5.12 3.38 7.67
N HIS A 50 5.83 2.41 7.06
CA HIS A 50 6.90 2.65 6.12
C HIS A 50 6.70 1.85 4.84
N LEU A 51 6.79 2.54 3.70
CA LEU A 51 6.86 1.95 2.38
C LEU A 51 8.34 1.71 2.03
N THR A 52 8.65 0.50 1.57
CA THR A 52 9.95 0.13 1.02
C THR A 52 9.81 -0.26 -0.45
N GLU A 53 10.92 -0.54 -1.11
CA GLU A 53 10.92 -1.08 -2.47
C GLU A 53 10.28 -2.47 -2.57
N ALA A 54 9.97 -3.16 -1.47
CA ALA A 54 9.43 -4.51 -1.50
C ALA A 54 8.11 -4.67 -0.72
N ASP A 55 7.91 -3.87 0.33
CA ASP A 55 6.81 -4.05 1.27
C ASP A 55 6.30 -2.74 1.87
N LEU A 56 5.14 -2.85 2.51
CA LEU A 56 4.54 -1.82 3.34
C LEU A 56 4.33 -2.41 4.73
N ARG A 57 4.97 -1.85 5.74
CA ARG A 57 4.99 -2.44 7.09
C ARG A 57 4.83 -1.40 8.18
N ASN A 58 4.34 -1.85 9.34
CA ASN A 58 4.34 -1.05 10.55
C ASN A 58 5.37 -1.58 11.55
N GLU A 59 6.25 -0.71 12.04
CA GLU A 59 7.36 -1.10 12.92
C GLU A 59 6.96 -1.19 14.40
N VAL A 60 5.74 -0.79 14.78
CA VAL A 60 5.29 -0.94 16.18
C VAL A 60 4.84 -2.37 16.47
N PRO A 61 5.35 -3.01 17.55
CA PRO A 61 5.09 -4.42 17.83
C PRO A 61 3.62 -4.72 18.19
N TYR A 62 2.80 -3.69 18.41
CA TYR A 62 1.41 -3.81 18.85
C TYR A 62 0.40 -3.40 17.78
N VAL A 63 0.81 -3.12 16.53
CA VAL A 63 -0.13 -2.74 15.46
C VAL A 63 -1.22 -3.79 15.25
N GLY A 64 -0.86 -5.08 15.30
CA GLY A 64 -1.83 -6.18 15.16
C GLY A 64 -2.85 -6.22 16.30
N ARG A 65 -2.45 -5.83 17.52
CA ARG A 65 -3.38 -5.71 18.65
C ARG A 65 -4.36 -4.55 18.45
N LEU A 66 -3.89 -3.42 17.91
CA LEU A 66 -4.76 -2.31 17.54
C LEU A 66 -5.74 -2.75 16.45
N ASN A 67 -5.27 -3.47 15.43
CA ASN A 67 -6.13 -4.00 14.36
C ASN A 67 -7.14 -5.03 14.89
N ALA A 68 -6.81 -5.77 15.95
CA ALA A 68 -7.74 -6.66 16.64
C ALA A 68 -8.78 -5.92 17.52
N GLY A 69 -8.78 -4.58 17.53
CA GLY A 69 -9.80 -3.78 18.22
C GLY A 69 -9.45 -3.32 19.64
N SER A 70 -8.17 -3.33 20.04
CA SER A 70 -7.80 -2.84 21.38
C SER A 70 -7.82 -1.32 21.52
N SER A 71 -8.00 -0.57 20.43
CA SER A 71 -8.11 0.88 20.45
C SER A 71 -9.56 1.33 20.56
N ARG A 72 -9.78 2.47 21.23
CA ARG A 72 -11.07 3.20 21.19
C ARG A 72 -11.16 4.18 20.01
N GLN A 73 -10.05 4.43 19.31
CA GLN A 73 -9.97 5.43 18.24
C GLN A 73 -10.20 4.85 16.84
N ALA A 74 -9.86 3.57 16.63
CA ALA A 74 -10.07 2.87 15.38
C ALA A 74 -10.82 1.56 15.64
N PRO A 75 -11.74 1.16 14.75
CA PRO A 75 -12.42 -0.12 14.86
C PRO A 75 -11.43 -1.28 14.65
N ALA A 76 -11.85 -2.49 15.06
CA ALA A 76 -11.17 -3.70 14.62
C ALA A 76 -11.21 -3.80 13.08
N GLY A 77 -10.14 -4.32 12.49
CA GLY A 77 -10.01 -4.49 11.04
C GLY A 77 -9.73 -3.20 10.27
N PHE A 78 -9.15 -2.18 10.91
CA PHE A 78 -8.85 -0.91 10.24
C PHE A 78 -7.81 -1.04 9.12
N VAL A 79 -6.93 -2.05 9.18
CA VAL A 79 -5.94 -2.33 8.13
C VAL A 79 -6.65 -2.85 6.88
N GLU A 80 -7.54 -3.82 7.03
CA GLU A 80 -8.34 -4.37 5.95
C GLU A 80 -9.23 -3.30 5.33
N ALA A 81 -9.90 -2.49 6.15
CA ALA A 81 -10.71 -1.38 5.66
C ALA A 81 -9.89 -0.31 4.92
N ALA A 82 -8.62 -0.10 5.27
CA ALA A 82 -7.72 0.79 4.53
C ALA A 82 -7.30 0.19 3.18
N ILE A 83 -7.09 -1.13 3.13
CA ILE A 83 -6.82 -1.85 1.88
C ILE A 83 -8.01 -1.73 0.94
N ASP A 84 -9.23 -1.96 1.43
CA ASP A 84 -10.44 -1.87 0.61
C ASP A 84 -10.59 -0.47 -0.01
N ARG A 85 -10.41 0.60 0.78
CA ARG A 85 -10.45 1.99 0.28
C ARG A 85 -9.39 2.27 -0.77
N ALA A 86 -8.15 1.84 -0.54
CA ALA A 86 -7.05 2.08 -1.47
C ALA A 86 -7.23 1.35 -2.82
N LEU A 87 -8.07 0.31 -2.86
CA LEU A 87 -8.42 -0.41 -4.09
C LEU A 87 -9.64 0.19 -4.82
N GLU A 88 -10.43 1.01 -4.13
CA GLU A 88 -11.59 1.71 -4.68
C GLU A 88 -11.22 3.06 -5.34
N ASP A 89 -9.99 3.55 -5.12
CA ASP A 89 -9.38 4.77 -5.70
C ASP A 89 -8.83 4.58 -7.15
#